data_AF-A0AAD3RJI3-F1
#
_entry.id   AF-A0AAD3RJI3-F1
#
_cell.length_a   1.000
_cell.length_b   1.000
_cell.length_c   1.000
_cell.angle_alpha   90.00
_cell.angle_beta   90.00
_cell.angle_gamma   90.00
#
_symmetry.space_group_name_H-M   'P 1'
#
loop_
_entity.id
_entity.type
_entity.pdbx_description
1 polymer ?
#
loop_
_entity_poly.entity_id
_entity_poly.type
_entity_poly.pdbx_seq_one_letter_code
_entity_poly.pdbx_strand_id
1 'polypeptide(L)'
;MSKRVTNEVEIFADCSCSKKEFNELLEHLKDHVNIISFNTPAHIWSAEADGDDVPWFPMKISELDQCSHRVLMYGSELDADHPGFKDEVYRQRRKYFVEVAMNYKFGQPIPRIDYTLEEIRTWGVVFRELTKLYPTHACREYLKNLPLLTKHCGYREDNIPQLEDVSLFLRERSGFAVRPVAGYLSPRDFLAGLAYRVFNCTQYVRHSTDPLYTPEPDTCHELLGHVPLLADQS
;
A
#
# COMPACT_ATOMS: atom_id res chain seq x y z
N MET A 1 1.84 -14.84 19.76
CA MET A 1 2.75 -13.95 20.49
C MET A 1 3.97 -14.75 20.92
N SER A 2 5.17 -14.39 20.44
CA SER A 2 6.40 -15.01 20.92
C SER A 2 6.53 -14.75 22.43
N LYS A 3 6.79 -15.81 23.21
CA LYS A 3 6.99 -15.67 24.67
C LYS A 3 8.35 -15.05 24.88
N ARG A 4 8.38 -13.80 25.33
CA ARG A 4 9.61 -13.10 25.70
C ARG A 4 10.31 -13.89 26.80
N VAL A 5 11.51 -14.41 26.53
CA VAL A 5 12.34 -15.05 27.55
C VAL A 5 12.99 -13.94 28.37
N THR A 6 12.76 -13.92 29.68
CA THR A 6 13.11 -12.78 30.56
C THR A 6 14.61 -12.50 30.68
N ASN A 7 15.46 -13.45 30.25
CA ASN A 7 16.92 -13.36 30.37
C ASN A 7 17.62 -13.31 29.01
N GLU A 8 16.89 -13.10 27.92
CA GLU A 8 17.45 -12.96 26.57
C GLU A 8 17.35 -11.52 26.10
N VAL A 9 18.36 -11.10 25.34
CA VAL A 9 18.39 -9.79 24.68
C VAL A 9 18.45 -10.02 23.18
N GLU A 10 17.47 -9.46 22.47
CA GLU A 10 17.47 -9.42 21.01
C GLU A 10 18.09 -8.09 20.56
N ILE A 11 19.11 -8.17 19.69
CA ILE A 11 19.77 -7.01 19.09
C ILE A 11 19.41 -6.98 17.61
N PHE A 12 18.76 -5.91 17.18
CA PHE A 12 18.43 -5.66 15.77
C PHE A 12 19.35 -4.58 15.23
N ALA A 13 20.05 -4.88 14.13
CA ALA A 13 20.96 -3.94 13.47
C ALA A 13 20.68 -3.90 11.97
N ASP A 14 20.47 -2.68 11.45
CA ASP A 14 20.39 -2.44 10.02
C ASP A 14 21.80 -2.12 9.49
N CYS A 15 22.25 -2.85 8.47
CA CYS A 15 23.59 -2.68 7.90
C CYS A 15 23.51 -2.31 6.43
N SER A 16 24.02 -1.13 6.08
CA SER A 16 24.26 -0.71 4.69
C SER A 16 25.75 -0.85 4.38
N CYS A 17 26.17 -2.02 3.92
CA CYS A 17 27.58 -2.35 3.68
C CYS A 17 27.75 -3.32 2.50
N SER A 18 28.99 -3.53 2.06
CA SER A 18 29.32 -4.52 1.03
C SER A 18 29.23 -5.96 1.58
N LYS A 19 29.15 -6.96 0.68
CA LYS A 19 29.12 -8.38 1.07
C LYS A 19 30.32 -8.77 1.94
N LYS A 20 31.49 -8.22 1.62
CA LYS A 20 32.74 -8.50 2.34
C LYS A 20 32.67 -7.99 3.78
N GLU A 21 32.30 -6.72 3.94
CA GLU A 21 32.15 -6.09 5.26
C GLU A 21 31.08 -6.79 6.12
N PHE A 22 29.98 -7.24 5.48
CA PHE A 22 28.95 -8.00 6.16
C PHE A 22 29.45 -9.36 6.67
N ASN A 23 30.18 -10.10 5.84
CA ASN A 23 30.76 -11.37 6.24
C ASN A 23 31.80 -11.22 7.36
N GLU A 24 32.62 -10.15 7.32
CA GLU A 24 33.54 -9.82 8.41
C GLU A 24 32.78 -9.52 9.71
N LEU A 25 31.67 -8.79 9.64
CA LEU A 25 30.79 -8.55 10.79
C LEU A 25 30.22 -9.86 11.37
N LEU A 26 29.74 -10.77 10.53
CA LEU A 26 29.21 -12.08 10.97
C LEU A 26 30.28 -12.91 11.70
N GLU A 27 31.50 -12.93 11.16
CA GLU A 27 32.64 -13.62 11.78
C GLU A 27 33.00 -13.05 13.16
N HIS A 28 32.83 -11.74 13.36
CA HIS A 28 33.05 -11.11 14.66
C HIS A 28 31.90 -11.38 15.64
N LEU A 29 30.67 -11.53 15.18
CA LEU A 29 29.50 -11.70 16.05
C LEU A 29 29.31 -13.14 16.53
N LYS A 30 29.72 -14.15 15.75
CA LYS A 30 29.41 -15.57 16.01
C LYS A 30 29.88 -16.07 17.38
N ASP A 31 30.97 -15.53 17.90
CA ASP A 31 31.56 -15.92 19.18
C ASP A 31 30.93 -15.16 20.37
N HIS A 32 30.07 -14.18 20.10
CA HIS A 32 29.51 -13.28 21.10
C HIS A 32 27.98 -13.38 21.26
N VAL A 33 27.29 -14.12 20.38
CA VAL A 33 25.84 -14.26 20.43
C VAL A 33 25.39 -15.71 20.23
N ASN A 34 24.26 -16.08 20.82
CA ASN A 34 23.75 -17.45 20.77
C ASN A 34 23.13 -17.80 19.42
N ILE A 35 22.49 -16.82 18.77
CA ILE A 35 21.79 -16.99 17.49
C ILE A 35 22.09 -15.75 16.66
N ILE A 36 22.53 -15.97 15.42
CA ILE A 36 22.59 -14.92 14.41
C ILE A 36 21.55 -15.26 13.36
N SER A 37 20.57 -14.38 13.20
CA SER A 37 19.67 -14.37 12.06
C SER A 37 19.92 -13.09 11.30
N PHE A 38 20.08 -13.19 9.99
CA PHE A 38 20.17 -12.04 9.11
C PHE A 38 19.15 -12.16 8.00
N ASN A 39 18.85 -11.02 7.40
CA ASN A 39 17.81 -10.93 6.41
C ASN A 39 18.30 -10.02 5.27
N THR A 40 18.63 -10.61 4.13
CA THR A 40 19.22 -9.87 3.00
C THR A 40 18.15 -9.57 1.95
N PRO A 41 18.11 -8.36 1.36
CA PRO A 41 17.22 -8.10 0.25
C PRO A 41 17.55 -9.08 -0.89
N ALA A 42 16.56 -9.88 -1.30
CA ALA A 42 16.71 -10.78 -2.42
C ALA A 42 17.27 -9.97 -3.62
N HIS A 43 18.39 -10.43 -4.16
CA HIS A 43 19.21 -9.85 -5.25
C HIS A 43 20.48 -9.05 -4.90
N ILE A 44 20.81 -8.73 -3.63
CA ILE A 44 22.06 -7.98 -3.38
C ILE A 44 23.30 -8.89 -3.38
N TRP A 45 23.20 -10.12 -2.86
CA TRP A 45 24.38 -11.01 -2.68
C TRP A 45 24.25 -12.41 -3.29
N SER A 46 23.25 -12.64 -4.14
CA SER A 46 23.00 -13.95 -4.75
C SER A 46 24.10 -14.31 -5.75
N ALA A 47 24.96 -15.24 -5.34
CA ALA A 47 25.65 -16.12 -6.27
C ALA A 47 25.74 -17.55 -5.70
N GLU A 48 25.92 -17.72 -4.39
CA GLU A 48 26.05 -19.05 -3.78
C GLU A 48 25.60 -19.00 -2.32
N ALA A 49 24.34 -19.33 -2.04
CA ALA A 49 23.87 -19.50 -0.66
C ALA A 49 23.18 -20.88 -0.57
N ASP A 50 23.99 -21.91 -0.32
CA ASP A 50 23.56 -23.27 0.05
C ASP A 50 23.09 -23.31 1.53
N GLY A 51 22.27 -22.35 1.95
CA GLY A 51 21.78 -22.26 3.33
C GLY A 51 20.37 -21.69 3.43
N ASP A 52 19.74 -21.88 4.60
CA ASP A 52 18.41 -21.40 5.01
C ASP A 52 18.32 -19.85 5.06
N ASP A 53 18.63 -19.17 3.96
CA ASP A 53 18.67 -17.71 3.88
C ASP A 53 17.23 -17.18 3.74
N VAL A 54 16.72 -16.55 4.81
CA VAL A 54 15.36 -15.99 4.83
C VAL A 54 15.36 -14.69 4.01
N PRO A 55 14.40 -14.48 3.07
CA PRO A 55 14.34 -13.23 2.30
C PRO A 55 13.88 -12.03 3.12
N TRP A 56 14.41 -10.83 2.82
CA TRP A 56 14.10 -9.60 3.55
C TRP A 56 12.60 -9.33 3.72
N PHE A 57 12.19 -9.01 4.95
CA PHE A 57 10.87 -8.53 5.31
C PHE A 57 10.96 -7.45 6.41
N PRO A 58 10.04 -6.47 6.41
CA PRO A 58 10.02 -5.41 7.42
C PRO A 58 9.66 -5.99 8.79
N MET A 59 10.47 -5.67 9.81
CA MET A 59 10.27 -6.06 11.21
C MET A 59 9.55 -4.99 12.03
N LYS A 60 9.50 -3.75 11.52
CA LYS A 60 8.72 -2.65 12.10
C LYS A 60 7.81 -2.04 11.03
N ILE A 61 6.65 -1.57 11.46
CA ILE A 61 5.69 -0.89 10.57
C ILE A 61 6.30 0.32 9.84
N SER A 62 7.25 1.03 10.46
CA SER A 62 7.97 2.15 9.82
C SER A 62 8.86 1.73 8.66
N GLU A 63 9.32 0.48 8.62
CA GLU A 63 10.14 -0.06 7.53
C GLU A 63 9.33 -0.31 6.26
N LEU A 64 7.99 -0.23 6.33
CA LEU A 64 7.13 -0.17 5.13
C LEU A 64 7.44 1.05 4.26
N ASP A 65 8.07 2.10 4.81
CA ASP A 65 8.57 3.22 4.00
C ASP A 65 9.53 2.75 2.90
N GLN A 66 10.38 1.74 3.19
CA GLN A 66 11.32 1.18 2.22
C GLN A 66 10.60 0.34 1.15
N CYS A 67 9.53 -0.36 1.54
CA CYS A 67 8.73 -1.19 0.64
C CYS A 67 7.94 -0.33 -0.35
N SER A 68 7.37 0.79 0.12
CA SER A 68 6.48 1.65 -0.69
C SER A 68 7.16 2.39 -1.84
N HIS A 69 8.49 2.48 -1.84
CA HIS A 69 9.26 3.12 -2.91
C HIS A 69 9.60 2.18 -4.07
N ARG A 70 9.39 0.86 -3.91
CA ARG A 70 9.67 -0.16 -4.94
C ARG A 70 8.46 -0.39 -5.85
N VAL A 71 8.12 0.62 -6.64
CA VAL A 71 7.04 0.55 -7.63
C VAL A 71 7.54 -0.14 -8.91
N LEU A 72 6.81 -1.18 -9.34
CA LEU A 72 7.10 -1.96 -10.54
C LEU A 72 6.41 -1.42 -11.79
N MET A 73 5.12 -1.05 -11.67
CA MET A 73 4.27 -0.66 -12.80
C MET A 73 3.23 0.39 -12.38
N TYR A 74 2.59 1.01 -13.36
CA TYR A 74 1.46 1.95 -13.15
C TYR A 74 1.80 3.11 -12.21
N GLY A 75 3.05 3.57 -12.26
CA GLY A 75 3.52 4.77 -11.57
C GLY A 75 3.24 6.04 -12.38
N SER A 76 4.31 6.74 -12.77
CA SER A 76 4.26 7.94 -13.60
C SER A 76 4.30 7.65 -15.10
N GLU A 77 4.85 6.51 -15.47
CA GLU A 77 4.88 6.03 -16.85
C GLU A 77 3.65 5.17 -17.14
N LEU A 78 3.03 5.43 -18.28
CA LEU A 78 1.82 4.76 -18.75
C LEU A 78 2.17 3.95 -19.99
N ASP A 79 1.55 2.79 -20.13
CA ASP A 79 1.68 1.95 -21.32
C ASP A 79 1.11 2.68 -22.55
N ALA A 80 1.59 2.33 -23.75
CA ALA A 80 1.25 3.02 -24.99
C ALA A 80 -0.25 2.90 -25.38
N ASP A 81 -0.92 1.85 -24.92
CA ASP A 81 -2.33 1.57 -25.08
C ASP A 81 -3.21 2.17 -23.95
N HIS A 82 -2.59 2.75 -22.91
CA HIS A 82 -3.32 3.43 -21.86
C HIS A 82 -4.06 4.66 -22.41
N PRO A 83 -5.34 4.88 -22.08
CA PRO A 83 -6.14 5.98 -22.64
C PRO A 83 -5.53 7.37 -22.39
N GLY A 84 -4.85 7.55 -21.26
CA GLY A 84 -4.10 8.77 -20.91
C GLY A 84 -2.69 8.89 -21.49
N PHE A 85 -2.22 7.96 -22.34
CA PHE A 85 -0.81 7.96 -22.83
C PHE A 85 -0.44 9.25 -23.60
N LYS A 86 -1.39 9.80 -24.36
CA LYS A 86 -1.22 11.04 -25.12
C LYS A 86 -1.78 12.28 -24.42
N ASP A 87 -2.40 12.11 -23.26
CA ASP A 87 -2.94 13.21 -22.48
C ASP A 87 -1.86 13.77 -21.55
N GLU A 88 -1.30 14.91 -21.93
CA GLU A 88 -0.25 15.57 -21.15
C GLU A 88 -0.74 16.02 -19.77
N VAL A 89 -2.01 16.47 -19.66
CA VAL A 89 -2.59 16.92 -18.40
C VAL A 89 -2.74 15.74 -17.45
N TYR A 90 -3.27 14.61 -17.93
CA TYR A 90 -3.40 13.39 -17.15
C TYR A 90 -2.03 12.84 -16.71
N ARG A 91 -1.03 12.88 -17.59
CA ARG A 91 0.34 12.44 -17.24
C ARG A 91 0.99 13.31 -16.17
N GLN A 92 0.83 14.63 -16.25
CA GLN A 92 1.32 15.52 -15.18
C GLN A 92 0.55 15.28 -13.88
N ARG A 93 -0.76 15.03 -13.97
CA ARG A 93 -1.58 14.69 -12.82
C ARG A 93 -1.14 13.38 -12.15
N ARG A 94 -0.75 12.35 -12.93
CA ARG A 94 -0.17 11.10 -12.41
C ARG A 94 1.18 11.31 -11.73
N LYS A 95 2.06 12.14 -12.29
CA LYS A 95 3.33 12.50 -11.64
C LYS A 95 3.11 13.14 -10.27
N TYR A 96 2.14 14.06 -10.16
CA TYR A 96 1.75 14.64 -8.88
C TYR A 96 1.35 13.57 -7.84
N PHE A 97 0.52 12.59 -8.21
CA PHE A 97 0.15 11.49 -7.30
C PHE A 97 1.34 10.62 -6.88
N VAL A 98 2.27 10.37 -7.81
CA VAL A 98 3.51 9.64 -7.50
C VAL A 98 4.35 10.42 -6.50
N GLU A 99 4.54 11.72 -6.70
CA GLU A 99 5.29 12.56 -5.78
C GLU A 99 4.66 12.60 -4.39
N VAL A 100 3.33 12.71 -4.30
CA VAL A 100 2.59 12.65 -3.03
C VAL A 100 2.88 11.34 -2.29
N ALA A 101 2.76 10.19 -2.97
CA ALA A 101 2.97 8.89 -2.36
C ALA A 101 4.45 8.65 -1.98
N MET A 102 5.40 9.07 -2.82
CA MET A 102 6.84 8.90 -2.56
C MET A 102 7.32 9.75 -1.38
N ASN A 103 6.69 10.91 -1.15
CA ASN A 103 7.03 11.80 -0.05
C ASN A 103 6.35 11.41 1.28
N TYR A 104 5.36 10.52 1.26
CA TYR A 104 4.70 10.04 2.47
C TYR A 104 5.65 9.19 3.33
N LYS A 105 5.62 9.42 4.64
CA LYS A 105 6.34 8.62 5.65
C LYS A 105 5.40 8.15 6.75
N PHE A 106 5.69 6.95 7.28
CA PHE A 106 4.93 6.40 8.38
C PHE A 106 4.86 7.38 9.57
N GLY A 107 3.66 7.54 10.14
CA GLY A 107 3.41 8.45 11.25
C GLY A 107 2.99 9.86 10.84
N GLN A 108 3.09 10.22 9.56
CA GLN A 108 2.55 11.47 9.03
C GLN A 108 1.07 11.31 8.65
N PRO A 109 0.27 12.39 8.71
CA PRO A 109 -1.06 12.38 8.10
C PRO A 109 -0.94 12.17 6.58
N ILE A 110 -1.87 11.41 6.00
CA ILE A 110 -1.90 11.17 4.57
C ILE A 110 -2.26 12.48 3.85
N PRO A 111 -1.48 12.91 2.84
CA PRO A 111 -1.78 14.15 2.12
C PRO A 111 -3.17 14.10 1.48
N ARG A 112 -3.93 15.17 1.69
CA ARG A 112 -5.25 15.35 1.09
C ARG A 112 -5.09 15.84 -0.35
N ILE A 113 -5.95 15.37 -1.22
CA ILE A 113 -5.93 15.67 -2.65
C ILE A 113 -7.10 16.58 -3.00
N ASP A 114 -6.79 17.71 -3.62
CA ASP A 114 -7.79 18.54 -4.30
C ASP A 114 -8.13 17.90 -5.64
N TYR A 115 -9.10 16.99 -5.64
CA TYR A 115 -9.58 16.34 -6.85
C TYR A 115 -10.27 17.34 -7.79
N THR A 116 -10.03 17.22 -9.09
CA THR A 116 -10.65 18.08 -10.10
C THR A 116 -12.12 17.72 -10.28
N LEU A 117 -12.89 18.64 -10.86
CA LEU A 117 -14.30 18.37 -11.21
C LEU A 117 -14.44 17.24 -12.23
N GLU A 118 -13.44 16.98 -13.06
CA GLU A 118 -13.44 15.82 -13.96
C GLU A 118 -13.22 14.51 -13.21
N GLU A 119 -12.23 14.47 -12.31
CA GLU A 119 -11.94 13.31 -11.45
C GLU A 119 -13.18 12.94 -10.60
N ILE A 120 -13.83 13.93 -9.99
CA ILE A 120 -15.05 13.74 -9.19
C ILE A 120 -16.20 13.21 -10.06
N ARG A 121 -16.36 13.72 -11.30
CA ARG A 121 -17.38 13.21 -12.24
C ARG A 121 -17.11 11.76 -12.64
N THR A 122 -15.86 11.40 -12.93
CA THR A 122 -15.47 10.01 -13.24
C THR A 122 -15.79 9.08 -12.08
N TRP A 123 -15.41 9.48 -10.86
CA TRP A 123 -15.80 8.76 -9.63
C TRP A 123 -17.31 8.60 -9.51
N GLY A 124 -18.08 9.67 -9.70
CA GLY A 124 -19.54 9.64 -9.58
C GLY A 124 -20.21 8.67 -10.55
N VAL A 125 -19.70 8.56 -11.78
CA VAL A 125 -20.17 7.54 -12.74
C VAL A 125 -19.95 6.13 -12.17
N VAL A 126 -18.75 5.81 -11.71
CA VAL A 126 -18.42 4.48 -11.15
C VAL A 126 -19.24 4.18 -9.89
N PHE A 127 -19.28 5.15 -8.96
CA PHE A 127 -20.01 5.04 -7.70
C PHE A 127 -21.49 4.73 -7.95
N ARG A 128 -22.14 5.48 -8.85
CA ARG A 128 -23.55 5.31 -9.17
C ARG A 128 -23.85 3.95 -9.79
N GLU A 129 -23.04 3.50 -10.75
CA GLU A 129 -23.28 2.21 -11.41
C GLU A 129 -23.06 1.03 -10.46
N LEU A 130 -22.01 1.04 -9.66
CA LEU A 130 -21.75 -0.04 -8.69
C LEU A 130 -22.77 -0.06 -7.54
N THR A 131 -23.20 1.11 -7.04
CA THR A 131 -24.18 1.20 -5.95
C THR A 131 -25.53 0.58 -6.31
N LYS A 132 -25.91 0.57 -7.60
CA LYS A 132 -27.11 -0.15 -8.08
C LYS A 132 -26.99 -1.67 -7.92
N LEU A 133 -25.78 -2.20 -8.02
CA LEU A 133 -25.51 -3.64 -8.05
C LEU A 133 -25.24 -4.24 -6.67
N TYR A 134 -24.67 -3.46 -5.74
CA TYR A 134 -24.29 -3.98 -4.42
C TYR A 134 -25.40 -4.70 -3.66
N PRO A 135 -26.67 -4.22 -3.60
CA PRO A 135 -27.71 -4.88 -2.82
C PRO A 135 -27.96 -6.34 -3.20
N THR A 136 -27.67 -6.72 -4.44
CA THR A 136 -27.90 -8.07 -4.97
C THR A 136 -26.63 -8.88 -5.20
N HIS A 137 -25.46 -8.25 -5.27
CA HIS A 137 -24.20 -8.91 -5.64
C HIS A 137 -23.12 -8.86 -4.57
N ALA A 138 -23.16 -7.87 -3.66
CA ALA A 138 -22.14 -7.74 -2.63
C ALA A 138 -22.43 -8.67 -1.44
N CYS A 139 -21.38 -9.12 -0.77
CA CYS A 139 -21.53 -9.89 0.46
C CYS A 139 -22.11 -9.04 1.60
N ARG A 140 -22.56 -9.72 2.66
CA ARG A 140 -23.21 -9.09 3.80
C ARG A 140 -22.28 -8.11 4.54
N GLU A 141 -21.00 -8.45 4.67
CA GLU A 141 -19.97 -7.66 5.33
C GLU A 141 -19.80 -6.31 4.60
N TYR A 142 -19.76 -6.35 3.27
CA TYR A 142 -19.72 -5.17 2.42
C TYR A 142 -20.96 -4.27 2.64
N LEU A 143 -22.16 -4.85 2.57
CA LEU A 143 -23.43 -4.12 2.74
C LEU A 143 -23.60 -3.51 4.13
N LYS A 144 -22.99 -4.12 5.15
CA LYS A 144 -22.97 -3.60 6.53
C LYS A 144 -22.02 -2.41 6.66
N ASN A 145 -20.88 -2.42 5.98
CA ASN A 145 -19.83 -1.42 6.18
C ASN A 145 -19.95 -0.21 5.24
N LEU A 146 -20.48 -0.37 4.02
CA LEU A 146 -20.64 0.75 3.08
C LEU A 146 -21.46 1.92 3.67
N PRO A 147 -22.60 1.73 4.36
CA PRO A 147 -23.34 2.83 4.97
C PRO A 147 -22.54 3.60 6.02
N LEU A 148 -21.62 2.92 6.73
CA LEU A 148 -20.74 3.55 7.72
C LEU A 148 -19.70 4.42 7.02
N LEU A 149 -19.11 3.94 5.92
CA LEU A 149 -18.18 4.71 5.10
C LEU A 149 -18.85 5.94 4.47
N THR A 150 -20.11 5.84 4.02
CA THR A 150 -20.89 7.00 3.57
C THR A 150 -21.09 8.02 4.69
N LYS A 151 -21.41 7.55 5.90
CA LYS A 151 -21.66 8.43 7.05
C LYS A 151 -20.39 9.10 7.60
N HIS A 152 -19.27 8.39 7.64
CA HIS A 152 -18.08 8.80 8.38
C HIS A 152 -16.88 9.20 7.50
N CYS A 153 -16.81 8.69 6.26
CA CYS A 153 -15.67 8.92 5.36
C CYS A 153 -16.07 9.68 4.08
N GLY A 154 -17.33 10.12 3.96
CA GLY A 154 -17.77 10.94 2.83
C GLY A 154 -17.94 10.19 1.51
N TYR A 155 -18.23 8.88 1.55
CA TYR A 155 -18.54 8.11 0.34
C TYR A 155 -19.85 8.58 -0.27
N ARG A 156 -19.77 9.38 -1.33
CA ARG A 156 -20.91 9.92 -2.08
C ARG A 156 -20.58 10.02 -3.55
N GLU A 157 -21.60 10.11 -4.39
CA GLU A 157 -21.43 10.28 -5.84
C GLU A 157 -20.68 11.56 -6.22
N ASP A 158 -20.81 12.62 -5.41
CA ASP A 158 -20.23 13.95 -5.64
C ASP A 158 -18.91 14.20 -4.91
N ASN A 159 -18.33 13.18 -4.28
CA ASN A 159 -17.14 13.34 -3.45
C ASN A 159 -16.28 12.08 -3.41
N ILE A 160 -15.00 12.22 -3.77
CA ILE A 160 -14.00 11.17 -3.59
C ILE A 160 -13.52 11.21 -2.12
N PRO A 161 -13.64 10.12 -1.35
CA PRO A 161 -13.13 10.02 0.01
C PRO A 161 -11.63 10.27 0.09
N GLN A 162 -11.18 10.98 1.13
CA GLN A 162 -9.76 11.20 1.40
C GLN A 162 -9.18 10.01 2.17
N LEU A 163 -8.00 9.55 1.77
CA LEU A 163 -7.35 8.38 2.39
C LEU A 163 -7.10 8.58 3.90
N GLU A 164 -6.80 9.80 4.35
CA GLU A 164 -6.62 10.08 5.78
C GLU A 164 -7.87 9.72 6.60
N ASP A 165 -9.05 10.19 6.18
CA ASP A 165 -10.30 9.92 6.90
C ASP A 165 -10.66 8.44 6.87
N VAL A 166 -10.40 7.77 5.74
CA VAL A 166 -10.57 6.33 5.59
C VAL A 166 -9.62 5.56 6.50
N SER A 167 -8.35 5.95 6.57
CA SER A 167 -7.33 5.32 7.41
C SER A 167 -7.67 5.43 8.88
N LEU A 168 -8.10 6.62 9.33
CA LEU A 168 -8.55 6.85 10.70
C LEU A 168 -9.75 5.97 11.05
N PHE A 169 -10.75 5.92 10.17
CA PHE A 169 -11.92 5.06 10.35
C PHE A 169 -11.55 3.58 10.44
N LEU A 170 -10.74 3.06 9.51
CA LEU A 170 -10.31 1.66 9.52
C LEU A 170 -9.53 1.32 10.79
N ARG A 171 -8.69 2.25 11.29
CA ARG A 171 -7.86 2.02 12.47
C ARG A 171 -8.73 1.82 13.71
N GLU A 172 -9.80 2.60 13.85
CA GLU A 172 -10.77 2.45 14.93
C GLU A 172 -11.64 1.19 14.77
N ARG A 173 -11.94 0.79 13.52
CA ARG A 173 -12.87 -0.29 13.23
C ARG A 173 -12.26 -1.68 13.29
N SER A 174 -11.14 -1.90 12.63
CA SER A 174 -10.50 -3.23 12.50
C SER A 174 -9.00 -3.20 12.82
N GLY A 175 -8.45 -2.01 13.09
CA GLY A 175 -7.01 -1.81 13.23
C GLY A 175 -6.27 -1.79 11.90
N PHE A 176 -6.97 -1.85 10.76
CA PHE A 176 -6.36 -1.57 9.46
C PHE A 176 -6.08 -0.09 9.28
N ALA A 177 -5.07 0.22 8.48
CA ALA A 177 -4.79 1.56 7.99
C ALA A 177 -4.53 1.49 6.49
N VAL A 178 -4.81 2.59 5.77
CA VAL A 178 -4.36 2.73 4.38
C VAL A 178 -3.07 3.53 4.33
N ARG A 179 -2.24 3.24 3.33
CA ARG A 179 -0.99 3.94 3.04
C ARG A 179 -1.00 4.35 1.56
N PRO A 180 -0.73 5.63 1.21
CA PRO A 180 -0.65 6.03 -0.19
C PRO A 180 0.49 5.30 -0.89
N VAL A 181 0.22 4.79 -2.09
CA VAL A 181 1.22 4.15 -2.95
C VAL A 181 1.17 4.73 -4.36
N ALA A 182 2.34 4.89 -4.96
CA ALA A 182 2.50 5.51 -6.27
C ALA A 182 2.04 4.61 -7.43
N GLY A 183 1.97 3.31 -7.22
CA GLY A 183 1.62 2.33 -8.25
C GLY A 183 1.73 0.90 -7.72
N TYR A 184 1.93 -0.06 -8.62
CA TYR A 184 1.97 -1.48 -8.30
C TYR A 184 3.29 -1.85 -7.60
N LEU A 185 3.21 -2.37 -6.37
CA LEU A 185 4.37 -2.89 -5.63
C LEU A 185 4.67 -4.35 -6.01
N SER A 186 5.85 -4.83 -5.64
CA SER A 186 6.08 -6.29 -5.69
C SER A 186 5.07 -7.02 -4.80
N PRO A 187 4.63 -8.24 -5.16
CA PRO A 187 3.72 -9.02 -4.31
C PRO A 187 4.26 -9.21 -2.88
N ARG A 188 5.58 -9.37 -2.74
CA ARG A 188 6.25 -9.45 -1.43
C ARG A 188 6.03 -8.18 -0.60
N ASP A 189 6.28 -7.01 -1.19
CA ASP A 189 6.17 -5.73 -0.49
C ASP A 189 4.73 -5.39 -0.14
N PHE A 190 3.79 -5.69 -1.05
CA PHE A 190 2.37 -5.49 -0.80
C PHE A 190 1.88 -6.38 0.34
N LEU A 191 2.17 -7.68 0.28
CA LEU A 191 1.75 -8.64 1.31
C LEU A 191 2.42 -8.39 2.66
N ALA A 192 3.67 -7.90 2.68
CA ALA A 192 4.34 -7.49 3.91
C ALA A 192 3.59 -6.37 4.65
N GLY A 193 2.97 -5.44 3.93
CA GLY A 193 2.10 -4.42 4.52
C GLY A 193 0.89 -5.01 5.25
N LEU A 194 0.26 -6.03 4.67
CA LEU A 194 -0.92 -6.68 5.25
C LEU A 194 -0.62 -7.37 6.60
N ALA A 195 0.62 -7.83 6.82
CA ALA A 195 1.03 -8.36 8.12
C ALA A 195 0.95 -7.31 9.25
N TYR A 196 1.05 -6.03 8.91
CA TYR A 196 0.87 -4.90 9.83
C TYR A 196 -0.54 -4.29 9.77
N ARG A 197 -1.48 -4.95 9.08
CA ARG A 197 -2.80 -4.38 8.73
C ARG A 197 -2.68 -3.04 7.98
N VAL A 198 -1.65 -2.88 7.16
CA VAL A 198 -1.47 -1.71 6.31
C VAL A 198 -1.77 -2.09 4.87
N PHE A 199 -2.81 -1.48 4.30
CA PHE A 199 -3.19 -1.66 2.91
C PHE A 199 -2.61 -0.52 2.05
N ASN A 200 -1.78 -0.85 1.06
CA ASN A 200 -1.24 0.13 0.12
C ASN A 200 -2.33 0.49 -0.89
N CYS A 201 -2.66 1.78 -0.99
CA CYS A 201 -3.82 2.30 -1.70
C CYS A 201 -3.38 3.43 -2.64
N THR A 202 -3.73 3.34 -3.93
CA THR A 202 -3.46 4.43 -4.86
C THR A 202 -4.41 5.62 -4.61
N GLN A 203 -4.02 6.82 -5.05
CA GLN A 203 -4.85 8.04 -4.93
C GLN A 203 -5.31 8.59 -6.28
N TYR A 204 -4.76 8.12 -7.40
CA TYR A 204 -5.14 8.60 -8.73
C TYR A 204 -6.50 8.03 -9.16
N VAL A 205 -7.18 8.74 -10.06
CA VAL A 205 -8.44 8.30 -10.68
C VAL A 205 -8.14 7.82 -12.10
N ARG A 206 -8.83 6.78 -12.55
CA ARG A 206 -8.80 6.32 -13.94
C ARG A 206 -9.12 7.45 -14.93
N HIS A 207 -8.68 7.29 -16.17
CA HIS A 207 -8.93 8.26 -17.23
C HIS A 207 -10.43 8.42 -17.52
N SER A 208 -10.89 9.64 -17.78
CA SER A 208 -12.32 9.96 -17.92
C SER A 208 -12.98 9.41 -19.19
N THR A 209 -12.19 9.04 -20.21
CA THR A 209 -12.70 8.51 -21.48
C THR A 209 -13.33 7.12 -21.36
N ASP A 210 -12.89 6.33 -20.39
CA ASP A 210 -13.43 4.99 -20.13
C ASP A 210 -13.64 4.80 -18.61
N PRO A 211 -14.69 5.42 -18.04
CA PRO A 211 -14.88 5.41 -16.59
C PRO A 211 -15.25 4.01 -16.07
N LEU A 212 -15.78 3.11 -16.91
CA LEU A 212 -16.27 1.80 -16.47
C LEU A 212 -15.21 0.69 -16.58
N TYR A 213 -14.04 0.98 -17.14
CA TYR A 213 -12.96 0.01 -17.27
C TYR A 213 -11.59 0.63 -17.01
N THR A 214 -10.74 -0.11 -16.31
CA THR A 214 -9.32 0.19 -16.17
C THR A 214 -8.57 -1.10 -15.78
N PRO A 215 -7.39 -1.37 -16.34
CA PRO A 215 -6.52 -2.44 -15.85
C PRO A 215 -5.76 -2.04 -14.57
N GLU A 216 -5.68 -0.74 -14.27
CA GLU A 216 -4.96 -0.20 -13.13
C GLU A 216 -5.82 -0.18 -11.85
N PRO A 217 -5.24 -0.43 -10.66
CA PRO A 217 -5.95 -0.32 -9.40
C PRO A 217 -6.07 1.16 -8.98
N ASP A 218 -6.95 1.92 -9.62
CA ASP A 218 -7.21 3.32 -9.29
C ASP A 218 -7.99 3.48 -7.97
N THR A 219 -8.12 4.70 -7.45
CA THR A 219 -8.81 4.97 -6.18
C THR A 219 -10.26 4.45 -6.14
N CYS A 220 -10.93 4.34 -7.30
CA CYS A 220 -12.25 3.70 -7.37
C CYS A 220 -12.19 2.22 -6.97
N HIS A 221 -11.23 1.47 -7.50
CA HIS A 221 -11.00 0.07 -7.13
C HIS A 221 -10.68 -0.07 -5.64
N GLU A 222 -9.79 0.77 -5.12
CA GLU A 222 -9.34 0.68 -3.73
C GLU A 222 -10.47 0.98 -2.74
N LEU A 223 -11.12 2.13 -2.92
CA LEU A 223 -12.14 2.63 -2.00
C LEU A 223 -13.44 1.84 -2.12
N LEU A 224 -13.88 1.49 -3.32
CA LEU A 224 -15.16 0.81 -3.53
C LEU A 224 -15.04 -0.71 -3.49
N GLY A 225 -13.85 -1.28 -3.73
CA GLY A 225 -13.61 -2.72 -3.67
C GLY A 225 -13.09 -3.19 -2.32
N HIS A 226 -11.94 -2.66 -1.90
CA HIS A 226 -11.20 -3.19 -0.75
C HIS A 226 -11.67 -2.64 0.61
N VAL A 227 -11.79 -1.31 0.73
CA VAL A 227 -12.02 -0.65 2.01
C VAL A 227 -13.25 -1.16 2.79
N PRO A 228 -14.41 -1.44 2.17
CA PRO A 228 -15.57 -1.94 2.90
C PRO A 228 -15.33 -3.28 3.59
N LEU A 229 -14.48 -4.15 3.03
CA LEU A 229 -14.11 -5.42 3.66
C LEU A 229 -13.03 -5.24 4.72
N LEU A 230 -12.07 -4.34 4.51
CA LEU A 230 -11.05 -4.00 5.51
C LEU A 230 -11.68 -3.41 6.79
N ALA A 231 -12.87 -2.84 6.71
CA ALA A 231 -13.61 -2.30 7.84
C ALA A 231 -14.32 -3.37 8.70
N ASP A 232 -14.38 -4.62 8.22
CA ASP A 232 -14.89 -5.74 9.02
C ASP A 232 -13.79 -6.28 9.95
N GLN A 233 -14.20 -6.89 11.07
CA GLN A 233 -13.30 -7.39 12.11
C GLN A 233 -13.05 -8.90 12.02
N SER A 234 -13.90 -9.62 11.28
CA SER A 234 -13.89 -11.09 11.21
C SER A 234 -12.66 -11.65 10.53
#